data_AF-A0A9Q1J124-F1
#
_entry.id   AF-A0A9Q1J124-F1
#
_cell.length_a   1.000
_cell.length_b   1.000
_cell.length_c   1.000
_cell.angle_alpha   90.00
_cell.angle_beta   90.00
_cell.angle_gamma   90.00
#
_symmetry.space_group_name_H-M   'P 1'
#
loop_
_entity.id
_entity.type
_entity.pdbx_description
1 polymer ?
#
loop_
_entity_poly.entity_id
_entity_poly.type
_entity_poly.pdbx_seq_one_letter_code
_entity_poly.pdbx_strand_id
1 'polypeptide(L)'
;SIFEQILHSTQPELDEAREILRNILCRKLYKCVGQTYPKKIREDPPNDPLELDDRELARIVAKDVAEACPENPNVILSADNFVVNVVRMDYGMKEKNPINNMHFYSKNDPTKAIKIDQSQVSQMLPAVFSEKLIQVFCKKTDDESQNVAKEHFQKWCENEAIAASGPNILLEAERRQ
;
A
#
# COMPACT_ATOMS: atom_id res chain seq x y z
N SER A 1 22.74 -19.34 2.50
CA SER A 1 21.51 -18.71 1.98
C SER A 1 21.75 -18.27 0.55
N ILE A 2 20.73 -18.23 -0.31
CA ILE A 2 20.83 -17.65 -1.66
C ILE A 2 21.29 -16.18 -1.60
N PHE A 3 20.88 -15.45 -0.56
CA PHE A 3 21.32 -14.07 -0.32
C PHE A 3 22.86 -13.94 -0.29
N GLU A 4 23.53 -14.75 0.53
CA GLU A 4 25.00 -14.74 0.66
C GLU A 4 25.71 -15.21 -0.63
N GLN A 5 25.12 -16.17 -1.34
CA GLN A 5 25.68 -16.66 -2.59
C GLN A 5 25.73 -15.55 -3.65
N ILE A 6 24.66 -14.75 -3.79
CA ILE A 6 24.62 -13.62 -4.71
C ILE A 6 25.56 -12.50 -4.24
N LEU A 7 25.55 -12.19 -2.94
CA LEU A 7 26.34 -11.10 -2.37
C LEU A 7 27.85 -11.31 -2.55
N HIS A 8 28.32 -12.55 -2.42
CA HIS A 8 29.73 -12.92 -2.53
C HIS A 8 30.12 -13.51 -3.89
N SER A 9 29.19 -13.66 -4.83
CA SER A 9 29.50 -14.11 -6.19
C SER A 9 30.40 -13.10 -6.90
N THR A 10 31.33 -13.61 -7.72
CA THR A 10 32.18 -12.83 -8.62
C THR A 10 31.71 -12.88 -10.08
N GLN A 11 30.59 -13.55 -10.35
CA GLN A 11 30.04 -13.67 -11.69
C GLN A 11 29.49 -12.33 -12.18
N PRO A 12 29.81 -11.89 -13.40
CA PRO A 12 29.38 -10.60 -13.95
C PRO A 12 27.86 -10.56 -14.21
N GLU A 13 27.23 -11.70 -14.48
CA GLU A 13 25.78 -11.76 -14.72
C GLU A 13 24.96 -11.43 -13.47
N LEU A 14 25.59 -11.44 -12.29
CA LEU A 14 24.96 -11.15 -10.99
C LEU A 14 25.28 -9.75 -10.47
N ASP A 15 25.94 -8.89 -11.26
CA ASP A 15 26.39 -7.57 -10.83
C ASP A 15 25.24 -6.69 -10.33
N GLU A 16 24.14 -6.62 -11.07
CA GLU A 16 22.97 -5.81 -10.71
C GLU A 16 22.30 -6.33 -9.43
N ALA A 17 22.08 -7.64 -9.34
CA ALA A 17 21.50 -8.27 -8.15
C ALA A 17 22.36 -8.02 -6.90
N ARG A 18 23.69 -8.18 -7.03
CA ARG A 18 24.64 -7.92 -5.96
C ARG A 18 24.61 -6.47 -5.51
N GLU A 19 24.46 -5.52 -6.43
CA GLU A 19 24.34 -4.10 -6.10
C GLU A 19 23.05 -3.79 -5.33
N ILE A 20 21.92 -4.41 -5.70
CA ILE A 20 20.66 -4.29 -4.94
C ILE A 20 20.85 -4.79 -3.51
N LEU A 21 21.51 -5.94 -3.30
CA LEU A 21 21.74 -6.47 -1.95
C LEU A 21 22.68 -5.57 -1.13
N ARG A 22 23.71 -4.99 -1.75
CA ARG A 22 24.58 -4.00 -1.09
C ARG A 22 23.81 -2.75 -0.68
N ASN A 23 22.89 -2.28 -1.52
CA ASN A 23 22.02 -1.15 -1.17
C ASN A 23 21.14 -1.46 0.05
N ILE A 24 20.65 -2.70 0.19
CA ILE A 24 19.94 -3.14 1.40
C ILE A 24 20.84 -3.05 2.63
N LEU A 25 22.05 -3.59 2.56
CA LEU A 25 23.01 -3.59 3.68
C LEU A 25 23.47 -2.18 4.08
N CYS A 26 23.68 -1.30 3.11
CA CYS A 26 24.08 0.08 3.31
C CYS A 26 22.89 1.03 3.57
N ARG A 27 21.67 0.51 3.74
CA ARG A 27 20.44 1.27 3.96
C ARG A 27 20.13 2.31 2.87
N LYS A 28 20.63 2.11 1.65
CA LYS A 28 20.31 2.89 0.44
C LYS A 28 19.02 2.37 -0.20
N LEU A 29 17.95 2.39 0.58
CA LEU A 29 16.64 1.89 0.17
C LEU A 29 15.87 2.96 -0.62
N TYR A 30 14.99 2.50 -1.51
CA TYR A 30 13.93 3.34 -2.07
C TYR A 30 13.15 4.03 -0.95
N LYS A 31 12.71 5.25 -1.20
CA LYS A 31 12.08 6.09 -0.18
C LYS A 31 10.59 6.18 -0.44
N CYS A 32 9.80 5.97 0.61
CA CYS A 32 8.36 6.18 0.57
C CYS A 32 8.09 7.69 0.44
N VAL A 33 7.38 8.08 -0.61
CA VAL A 33 7.00 9.48 -0.86
C VAL A 33 5.64 9.81 -0.27
N GLY A 34 4.79 8.80 -0.08
CA GLY A 34 3.51 8.94 0.58
C GLY A 34 2.66 7.69 0.48
N GLN A 35 1.51 7.72 1.15
CA GLN A 35 0.55 6.63 1.13
C GLN A 35 -0.89 7.15 1.18
N THR A 36 -1.82 6.35 0.68
CA THR A 36 -3.24 6.72 0.63
C THR A 36 -4.17 5.52 0.77
N TYR A 37 -5.37 5.79 1.26
CA TYR A 37 -6.48 4.85 1.37
C TYR A 37 -7.55 5.23 0.34
N PRO A 38 -7.59 4.57 -0.82
CA PRO A 38 -8.64 4.81 -1.79
C PRO A 38 -10.01 4.43 -1.21
N LYS A 39 -10.95 5.38 -1.22
CA LYS A 39 -12.37 5.10 -0.91
C LYS A 39 -13.10 4.51 -2.12
N LYS A 40 -12.85 5.09 -3.30
CA LYS A 40 -13.12 4.62 -4.67
C LYS A 40 -12.17 5.42 -5.58
N ILE A 41 -11.41 4.77 -6.45
CA ILE A 41 -10.47 5.47 -7.36
C ILE A 41 -11.22 5.97 -8.61
N ARG A 42 -12.35 5.35 -9.00
CA ARG A 42 -13.20 5.81 -10.12
C ARG A 42 -14.68 5.50 -9.88
N GLU A 43 -15.57 6.38 -10.36
CA GLU A 43 -17.03 6.24 -10.25
C GLU A 43 -17.67 5.46 -11.42
N ASP A 44 -16.94 5.17 -12.49
CA ASP A 44 -17.47 4.41 -13.63
C ASP A 44 -17.42 2.88 -13.40
N PRO A 45 -18.53 2.12 -13.61
CA PRO A 45 -18.63 0.70 -13.29
C PRO A 45 -18.17 -0.23 -14.43
N PRO A 46 -17.84 -1.52 -14.16
CA PRO A 46 -18.03 -2.24 -12.90
C PRO A 46 -16.70 -2.71 -12.30
N ASN A 47 -15.75 -1.82 -12.07
CA ASN A 47 -14.48 -2.19 -11.43
C ASN A 47 -14.33 -1.45 -10.12
N ASP A 48 -14.90 -2.01 -9.06
CA ASP A 48 -14.49 -1.65 -7.71
C ASP A 48 -12.95 -1.82 -7.64
N PRO A 49 -12.16 -0.81 -7.21
CA PRO A 49 -10.72 -0.95 -7.06
C PRO A 49 -10.28 -2.13 -6.18
N LEU A 50 -11.19 -2.65 -5.34
CA LEU A 50 -10.99 -3.89 -4.58
C LEU A 50 -10.90 -5.14 -5.48
N GLU A 51 -11.52 -5.14 -6.66
CA GLU A 51 -11.55 -6.24 -7.62
C GLU A 51 -10.42 -6.20 -8.66
N LEU A 52 -9.79 -5.04 -8.88
CA LEU A 52 -8.57 -4.95 -9.70
C LEU A 52 -7.43 -5.74 -9.06
N ASP A 53 -6.70 -6.48 -9.90
CA ASP A 53 -5.47 -7.16 -9.49
C ASP A 53 -4.44 -6.13 -9.01
N ASP A 54 -3.75 -6.45 -7.92
CA ASP A 54 -2.87 -5.52 -7.24
C ASP A 54 -1.69 -5.07 -8.11
N ARG A 55 -1.25 -5.90 -9.09
CA ARG A 55 -0.18 -5.52 -10.03
C ARG A 55 -0.66 -4.51 -11.06
N GLU A 56 -1.87 -4.68 -11.58
CA GLU A 56 -2.41 -3.74 -12.56
C GLU A 56 -2.73 -2.40 -11.90
N LEU A 57 -3.27 -2.43 -10.67
CA LEU A 57 -3.45 -1.21 -9.88
C LEU A 57 -2.12 -0.50 -9.63
N ALA A 58 -1.07 -1.23 -9.23
CA ALA A 58 0.26 -0.66 -9.04
C ALA A 58 0.80 0.00 -10.33
N ARG A 59 0.58 -0.61 -11.50
CA ARG A 59 0.99 -0.08 -12.80
C ARG A 59 0.26 1.21 -13.16
N ILE A 60 -1.06 1.24 -12.95
CA ILE A 60 -1.90 2.42 -13.19
C ILE A 60 -1.44 3.57 -12.29
N VAL A 61 -1.32 3.33 -10.98
CA VAL A 61 -0.89 4.36 -10.03
C VAL A 61 0.51 4.88 -10.35
N ALA A 62 1.47 4.02 -10.70
CA ALA A 62 2.82 4.47 -11.05
C ALA A 62 2.82 5.39 -12.27
N LYS A 63 1.95 5.11 -13.25
CA LYS A 63 1.76 5.94 -14.44
C LYS A 63 1.07 7.27 -14.07
N ASP A 64 -0.04 7.21 -13.36
CA ASP A 64 -0.83 8.39 -13.01
C ASP A 64 -0.03 9.36 -12.12
N VAL A 65 0.77 8.84 -11.18
CA VAL A 65 1.69 9.65 -10.36
C VAL A 65 2.77 10.31 -11.22
N ALA A 66 3.36 9.60 -12.18
CA ALA A 66 4.35 10.18 -13.09
C ALA A 66 3.73 11.27 -14.00
N GLU A 67 2.48 11.09 -14.43
CA GLU A 67 1.74 12.07 -15.26
C GLU A 67 1.26 13.29 -14.47
N ALA A 68 1.09 13.18 -13.15
CA ALA A 68 0.79 14.29 -12.23
C ALA A 68 2.01 15.22 -12.01
N CYS A 69 2.68 15.59 -13.08
CA CYS A 69 3.90 16.38 -13.11
C CYS A 69 3.69 17.77 -12.48
N PRO A 70 4.56 18.20 -11.54
CA PRO A 70 4.52 19.57 -11.01
C PRO A 70 4.92 20.59 -12.09
N GLU A 71 4.60 21.86 -11.87
CA GLU A 71 4.92 22.91 -12.86
C GLU A 71 6.44 23.18 -12.88
N ASN A 72 7.07 22.98 -14.04
CA ASN A 72 8.53 23.16 -14.26
C ASN A 72 9.42 22.39 -13.26
N PRO A 73 9.41 21.04 -13.29
CA PRO A 73 10.25 20.27 -12.39
C PRO A 73 11.74 20.44 -12.73
N ASN A 74 12.58 20.56 -11.70
CA ASN A 74 14.03 20.54 -11.88
C ASN A 74 14.55 19.13 -12.28
N VAL A 75 13.78 18.09 -11.98
CA VAL A 75 14.10 16.69 -12.30
C VAL A 75 12.92 16.02 -12.97
N ILE A 76 13.15 15.37 -14.11
CA ILE A 76 12.12 14.59 -14.80
C ILE A 76 12.08 13.17 -14.20
N LEU A 77 10.89 12.74 -13.78
CA LEU A 77 10.61 11.40 -13.28
C LEU A 77 9.62 10.69 -14.20
N SER A 78 9.93 9.45 -14.57
CA SER A 78 9.03 8.57 -15.34
C SER A 78 8.38 7.54 -14.42
N ALA A 79 7.39 6.80 -14.93
CA ALA A 79 6.75 5.70 -14.22
C ALA A 79 7.76 4.68 -13.66
N ASP A 80 8.87 4.43 -14.37
CA ASP A 80 9.92 3.50 -13.93
C ASP A 80 10.67 3.97 -12.68
N ASN A 81 10.59 5.25 -12.33
CA ASN A 81 11.16 5.79 -11.11
C ASN A 81 10.28 5.56 -9.88
N PHE A 82 9.01 5.17 -10.08
CA PHE A 82 8.08 4.88 -9.01
C PHE A 82 7.90 3.38 -8.81
N VAL A 83 7.78 2.96 -7.55
CA VAL A 83 7.37 1.62 -7.16
C VAL A 83 6.12 1.76 -6.31
N VAL A 84 5.05 1.10 -6.70
CA VAL A 84 3.78 1.13 -5.97
C VAL A 84 3.59 -0.21 -5.27
N ASN A 85 3.40 -0.14 -3.95
CA ASN A 85 3.05 -1.27 -3.12
C ASN A 85 1.57 -1.17 -2.75
N VAL A 86 0.77 -2.16 -3.15
CA VAL A 86 -0.64 -2.27 -2.79
C VAL A 86 -0.76 -3.31 -1.68
N VAL A 87 -1.17 -2.87 -0.50
CA VAL A 87 -1.33 -3.73 0.69
C VAL A 87 -2.81 -3.91 0.97
N ARG A 88 -3.30 -5.14 0.95
CA ARG A 88 -4.65 -5.47 1.41
C ARG A 88 -4.64 -5.73 2.91
N MET A 89 -5.48 -5.02 3.65
CA MET A 89 -5.73 -5.26 5.07
C MET A 89 -7.14 -5.80 5.21
N ASP A 90 -7.28 -7.07 5.59
CA ASP A 90 -8.57 -7.71 5.77
C ASP A 90 -8.60 -8.65 6.98
N TYR A 91 -9.78 -9.20 7.29
CA TYR A 91 -10.00 -10.05 8.46
C TYR A 91 -9.67 -11.54 8.19
N GLY A 92 -8.78 -11.81 7.24
CA GLY A 92 -8.40 -13.15 6.79
C GLY A 92 -9.39 -13.79 5.82
N MET A 93 -10.46 -13.07 5.45
CA MET A 93 -11.53 -13.55 4.58
C MET A 93 -11.96 -12.50 3.54
N LYS A 94 -11.01 -11.67 3.09
CA LYS A 94 -11.30 -10.55 2.18
C LYS A 94 -12.43 -9.68 2.73
N GLU A 95 -13.45 -9.37 1.94
CA GLU A 95 -14.55 -8.49 2.30
C GLU A 95 -15.57 -9.13 3.27
N LYS A 96 -15.41 -10.41 3.60
CA LYS A 96 -16.34 -11.15 4.46
C LYS A 96 -15.94 -11.06 5.93
N ASN A 97 -16.94 -10.88 6.80
CA ASN A 97 -16.71 -11.03 8.24
C ASN A 97 -16.50 -12.52 8.60
N PRO A 98 -15.34 -12.91 9.14
CA PRO A 98 -15.09 -14.30 9.55
C PRO A 98 -16.02 -14.80 10.65
N ILE A 99 -16.56 -13.92 11.51
CA ILE A 99 -17.48 -14.29 12.60
C ILE A 99 -18.76 -14.94 12.04
N ASN A 100 -19.21 -14.53 10.86
CA ASN A 100 -20.38 -15.12 10.21
C ASN A 100 -20.18 -16.62 9.89
N ASN A 101 -18.93 -17.08 9.74
CA ASN A 101 -18.59 -18.47 9.49
C ASN A 101 -18.35 -19.28 10.78
N MET A 102 -18.29 -18.61 11.94
CA MET A 102 -18.10 -19.27 13.23
C MET A 102 -19.42 -19.82 13.79
N HIS A 103 -19.34 -20.87 14.59
CA HIS A 103 -20.45 -21.39 15.39
C HIS A 103 -20.11 -21.23 16.86
N PHE A 104 -21.11 -20.86 17.66
CA PHE A 104 -21.00 -20.69 19.10
C PHE A 104 -21.90 -21.70 19.81
N TYR A 105 -21.71 -21.86 21.10
CA TYR A 105 -22.60 -22.62 21.98
C TYR A 105 -22.85 -21.84 23.26
N SER A 106 -23.91 -22.17 23.98
CA SER A 106 -24.21 -21.56 25.28
C SER A 106 -23.79 -22.50 26.40
N LYS A 107 -23.41 -21.96 27.57
CA LYS A 107 -23.05 -22.78 28.75
C LYS A 107 -24.17 -23.77 29.13
N ASN A 108 -25.43 -23.40 28.90
CA ASN A 108 -26.60 -24.19 29.26
C ASN A 108 -26.90 -25.31 28.24
N ASP A 109 -26.41 -25.18 27.01
CA ASP A 109 -26.56 -26.19 25.96
C ASP A 109 -25.28 -26.20 25.10
N PRO A 110 -24.23 -26.94 25.53
CA PRO A 110 -22.96 -26.98 24.85
C PRO A 110 -22.97 -27.81 23.56
N THR A 111 -24.01 -28.60 23.33
CA THR A 111 -24.13 -29.47 22.15
C THR A 111 -24.82 -28.80 20.97
N LYS A 112 -25.53 -27.70 21.20
CA LYS A 112 -26.26 -26.97 20.16
C LYS A 112 -25.41 -25.83 19.60
N ALA A 113 -25.11 -25.92 18.31
CA ALA A 113 -24.45 -24.86 17.56
C ALA A 113 -25.44 -23.72 17.26
N ILE A 114 -25.02 -22.49 17.49
CA ILE A 114 -25.76 -21.26 17.16
C ILE A 114 -24.89 -20.29 16.37
N LYS A 115 -25.56 -19.41 15.60
CA LYS A 115 -24.95 -18.25 14.97
C LYS A 115 -25.25 -17.01 15.81
N ILE A 116 -24.31 -16.08 15.84
CA ILE A 116 -24.48 -14.76 16.46
C ILE A 116 -24.38 -13.74 15.33
N ASP A 117 -25.44 -12.94 15.16
CA ASP A 117 -25.46 -11.87 14.18
C ASP A 117 -24.70 -10.63 14.71
N GLN A 118 -24.06 -9.86 13.84
CA GLN A 118 -23.30 -8.67 14.24
C GLN A 118 -24.16 -7.66 15.01
N SER A 119 -25.44 -7.53 14.65
CA SER A 119 -26.39 -6.65 15.34
C SER A 119 -26.58 -7.01 16.82
N GLN A 120 -26.30 -8.27 17.18
CA GLN A 120 -26.42 -8.77 18.54
C GLN A 120 -25.14 -8.56 19.37
N VAL A 121 -24.03 -8.15 18.73
CA VAL A 121 -22.72 -8.03 19.38
C VAL A 121 -22.45 -6.60 19.80
N SER A 122 -22.36 -5.67 18.84
CA SER A 122 -22.05 -4.27 19.12
C SER A 122 -22.24 -3.39 17.88
N GLN A 123 -22.67 -2.14 18.10
CA GLN A 123 -22.70 -1.11 17.05
C GLN A 123 -21.31 -0.52 16.74
N MET A 124 -20.29 -0.84 17.55
CA MET A 124 -18.90 -0.39 17.33
C MET A 124 -18.09 -1.33 16.44
N LEU A 125 -18.71 -2.36 15.87
CA LEU A 125 -18.04 -3.26 14.94
C LEU A 125 -17.75 -2.54 13.61
N PRO A 126 -16.64 -2.91 12.93
CA PRO A 126 -16.36 -2.40 11.59
C PRO A 126 -17.49 -2.75 10.63
N ALA A 127 -17.92 -1.77 9.82
CA ALA A 127 -18.86 -2.01 8.73
C ALA A 127 -18.18 -2.61 7.48
N VAL A 128 -16.86 -2.43 7.36
CA VAL A 128 -16.04 -2.90 6.25
C VAL A 128 -14.93 -3.80 6.80
N PHE A 129 -14.67 -4.93 6.14
CA PHE A 129 -13.74 -5.97 6.60
C PHE A 129 -12.48 -6.10 5.73
N SER A 130 -12.36 -5.30 4.68
CA SER A 130 -11.20 -5.24 3.79
C SER A 130 -10.97 -3.81 3.30
N GLU A 131 -9.72 -3.37 3.31
CA GLU A 131 -9.26 -2.11 2.74
C GLU A 131 -7.94 -2.31 1.98
N LYS A 132 -7.64 -1.40 1.05
CA LYS A 132 -6.34 -1.35 0.37
C LYS A 132 -5.59 -0.10 0.82
N LEU A 133 -4.31 -0.25 1.14
CA LEU A 133 -3.35 0.81 1.35
C LEU A 133 -2.42 0.88 0.14
N ILE A 134 -2.35 2.04 -0.50
CA ILE A 134 -1.42 2.29 -1.61
C ILE A 134 -0.23 3.07 -1.06
N GLN A 135 0.97 2.52 -1.21
CA GLN A 135 2.22 3.20 -0.84
C GLN A 135 3.05 3.42 -2.09
N VAL A 136 3.53 4.66 -2.27
CA VAL A 136 4.35 5.03 -3.43
C VAL A 136 5.78 5.27 -2.96
N PHE A 137 6.73 4.67 -3.67
CA PHE A 137 8.15 4.80 -3.42
C PHE A 137 8.86 5.38 -4.64
N CYS A 138 9.88 6.20 -4.42
CA CYS A 138 10.77 6.68 -5.48
C CYS A 138 12.12 5.95 -5.40
N LYS A 139 12.60 5.46 -6.55
CA LYS A 139 13.87 4.74 -6.70
C LYS A 139 15.09 5.64 -6.56
N LYS A 140 14.99 6.88 -7.06
CA LYS A 140 16.07 7.87 -6.97
C LYS A 140 16.16 8.41 -5.55
N THR A 141 17.33 8.32 -4.90
CA THR A 141 17.46 8.62 -3.46
C THR A 141 18.02 10.00 -3.15
N ASP A 142 18.36 10.80 -4.16
CA ASP A 142 18.80 12.19 -3.99
C ASP A 142 17.65 13.11 -3.53
N ASP A 143 17.98 14.11 -2.73
CA ASP A 143 16.98 14.98 -2.09
C ASP A 143 16.11 15.73 -3.10
N GLU A 144 16.68 16.12 -4.25
CA GLU A 144 15.96 16.83 -5.31
C GLU A 144 14.90 15.94 -5.95
N SER A 145 15.28 14.74 -6.40
CA SER A 145 14.34 13.75 -6.93
C SER A 145 13.28 13.36 -5.90
N GLN A 146 13.64 13.30 -4.62
CA GLN A 146 12.70 12.99 -3.53
C GLN A 146 11.65 14.08 -3.32
N ASN A 147 12.06 15.35 -3.39
CA ASN A 147 11.12 16.47 -3.26
C ASN A 147 10.15 16.50 -4.45
N VAL A 148 10.67 16.38 -5.68
CA VAL A 148 9.84 16.31 -6.88
C VAL A 148 8.90 15.11 -6.83
N ALA A 149 9.37 13.93 -6.41
CA ALA A 149 8.54 12.74 -6.30
C ALA A 149 7.38 12.88 -5.28
N LYS A 150 7.58 13.62 -4.19
CA LYS A 150 6.51 13.95 -3.23
C LYS A 150 5.48 14.90 -3.84
N GLU A 151 5.92 15.88 -4.64
CA GLU A 151 5.02 16.79 -5.36
C GLU A 151 4.16 16.05 -6.39
N HIS A 152 4.75 15.13 -7.17
CA HIS A 152 4.01 14.22 -8.05
C HIS A 152 2.92 13.45 -7.30
N PHE A 153 3.27 12.84 -6.16
CA PHE A 153 2.32 12.09 -5.34
C PHE A 153 1.20 12.97 -4.80
N GLN A 154 1.53 14.15 -4.26
CA GLN A 154 0.54 15.07 -3.71
C GLN A 154 -0.43 15.55 -4.80
N LYS A 155 0.09 15.96 -5.96
CA LYS A 155 -0.73 16.41 -7.09
C LYS A 155 -1.62 15.30 -7.63
N TRP A 156 -1.13 14.07 -7.69
CA TRP A 156 -1.95 12.92 -8.03
C TRP A 156 -3.09 12.72 -7.03
N CYS A 157 -2.81 12.77 -5.72
CA CYS A 157 -3.86 12.67 -4.70
C CYS A 157 -4.89 13.80 -4.80
N GLU A 158 -4.47 15.03 -5.11
CA GLU A 158 -5.36 16.18 -5.32
C GLU A 158 -6.27 15.96 -6.54
N ASN A 159 -5.72 15.50 -7.67
CA ASN A 159 -6.47 15.23 -8.89
C ASN A 159 -7.53 14.14 -8.69
N GLU A 160 -7.20 13.10 -7.93
CA GLU A 160 -8.09 11.97 -7.65
C GLU A 160 -9.00 12.22 -6.42
N ALA A 161 -8.91 13.41 -5.80
CA ALA A 161 -9.63 13.76 -4.58
C ALA A 161 -9.46 12.74 -3.43
N ILE A 162 -8.26 12.16 -3.29
CA ILE A 162 -7.93 11.15 -2.27
C ILE A 162 -7.10 11.81 -1.16
N ALA A 163 -7.32 11.40 0.08
CA ALA A 163 -6.52 11.86 1.21
C ALA A 163 -5.08 11.34 1.07
N ALA A 164 -4.13 12.26 0.85
CA ALA A 164 -2.71 11.98 0.97
C ALA A 164 -2.32 11.89 2.44
N SER A 165 -1.46 10.95 2.77
CA SER A 165 -0.82 10.88 4.07
C SER A 165 0.68 10.71 3.92
N GLY A 166 1.44 11.36 4.80
CA GLY A 166 2.88 11.22 4.85
C GLY A 166 3.30 9.78 5.14
N PRO A 167 4.59 9.45 4.93
CA PRO A 167 5.12 8.11 5.22
C PRO A 167 4.99 7.68 6.69
N ASN A 168 4.62 8.58 7.61
CA ASN A 168 4.51 8.36 9.05
C ASN A 168 3.17 8.85 9.63
N ILE A 169 2.07 8.14 9.35
CA ILE A 169 0.76 8.46 9.95
C ILE A 169 0.78 8.31 11.49
N LEU A 170 1.48 7.31 12.03
CA LEU A 170 1.51 7.05 13.48
C LEU A 170 2.21 8.17 14.29
N LEU A 171 3.31 8.74 13.76
CA LEU A 171 4.05 9.79 14.45
C LEU A 171 3.38 11.17 14.36
N GLU A 172 2.50 11.39 13.38
CA GLU A 172 1.78 12.65 13.23
C GLU A 172 0.53 12.73 14.13
N ALA A 173 -0.07 11.58 14.48
CA ALA A 173 -1.16 11.50 15.45
C ALA A 173 -0.68 11.80 16.88
N GLU A 174 0.55 11.43 17.23
CA GLU A 174 1.16 11.67 18.55
C GLU A 174 1.63 13.12 18.75
N ARG A 175 1.72 13.94 17.69
CA ARG A 175 2.07 15.37 17.79
C ARG A 175 0.87 16.30 17.97
N ARG A 176 -0.34 15.75 18.07
CA ARG A 176 -1.60 16.50 18.25
C ARG A 176 -2.23 16.33 19.64
N GLN A 177 -1.47 15.83 20.62
CA GLN A 177 -1.83 15.89 22.05
C GLN A 177 -0.90 16.85 22.78
#